data_AF-A0A8H7S0R2-F1
#
_entry.id   AF-A0A8H7S0R2-F1
#
_cell.length_a   1.000
_cell.length_b   1.000
_cell.length_c   1.000
_cell.angle_alpha   90.00
_cell.angle_beta   90.00
_cell.angle_gamma   90.00
#
_symmetry.space_group_name_H-M   'P 1'
#
loop_
_entity.id
_entity.type
_entity.pdbx_description
1 polymer ?
#
loop_
_entity_poly.entity_id
_entity_poly.type
_entity_poly.pdbx_seq_one_letter_code
_entity_poly.pdbx_strand_id
1 'polypeptide(L)'
;MRSMPSDEIIKKDLDLADKIKIRKEKAKEKERKEQQQQQQQQEEGQEQKQEQEQDNKKVVVKSTTRPMTYEELINWAVDRYSLNRRPNKSTISRLIARIGEERASGGPERKPNVSRVQKGRFPEIEEAVLEWMDISESKCIPVTWTMIMQKANSVAEKKGIEFKGSNGWMDRFIARHDLKKRLARKKR
;
A
#
# COMPACT_ATOMS: atom_id res chain seq x y z
N MET A 1 -49.41 -39.62 -34.36
CA MET A 1 -48.62 -38.50 -33.79
C MET A 1 -49.43 -37.92 -32.63
N ARG A 2 -48.99 -38.06 -31.37
CA ARG A 2 -49.70 -37.47 -30.22
C ARG A 2 -49.18 -36.04 -30.03
N SER A 3 -50.02 -35.04 -30.30
CA SER A 3 -49.74 -33.63 -29.98
C SER A 3 -49.81 -33.43 -28.46
N MET A 4 -48.80 -32.77 -27.86
CA MET A 4 -48.79 -32.47 -26.42
C MET A 4 -49.60 -31.20 -26.11
N PRO A 5 -50.43 -31.18 -25.05
CA PRO A 5 -51.30 -30.06 -24.73
C PRO A 5 -50.52 -28.85 -24.18
N SER A 6 -50.84 -27.66 -24.68
CA SER A 6 -50.15 -26.38 -24.43
C SER A 6 -50.07 -25.95 -22.95
N ASP A 7 -50.96 -26.45 -22.08
CA ASP A 7 -51.01 -26.09 -20.66
C ASP A 7 -49.84 -26.64 -19.84
N GLU A 8 -49.18 -27.73 -20.29
CA GLU A 8 -48.00 -28.29 -19.60
C GLU A 8 -46.71 -27.50 -19.87
N ILE A 9 -46.65 -26.77 -20.98
CA ILE A 9 -45.49 -25.95 -21.35
C ILE A 9 -45.47 -24.67 -20.49
N ILE A 10 -46.63 -24.03 -20.31
CA ILE A 10 -46.79 -22.80 -19.54
C ILE A 10 -46.50 -23.01 -18.04
N LYS A 11 -46.89 -24.16 -17.45
CA LYS A 11 -46.58 -24.48 -16.04
C LYS A 11 -45.09 -24.73 -15.77
N LYS A 12 -44.34 -25.25 -16.75
CA LYS A 12 -42.89 -25.48 -16.62
C LYS A 12 -42.09 -24.17 -16.71
N ASP A 13 -42.56 -23.19 -17.46
CA ASP A 13 -41.90 -21.89 -17.62
C ASP A 13 -42.07 -20.98 -16.38
N LEU A 14 -43.22 -21.02 -15.70
CA LEU A 14 -43.45 -20.33 -14.42
C LEU A 14 -42.52 -20.84 -13.30
N ASP A 15 -42.36 -22.17 -13.19
CA ASP A 15 -41.50 -22.83 -12.20
C ASP A 15 -39.99 -22.54 -12.44
N LEU A 16 -39.57 -22.35 -13.70
CA LEU A 16 -38.20 -21.98 -14.04
C LEU A 16 -37.86 -20.54 -13.63
N ALA A 17 -38.78 -19.59 -13.84
CA ALA A 17 -38.59 -18.19 -13.45
C ALA A 17 -38.45 -18.02 -11.92
N ASP A 18 -39.26 -18.74 -11.14
CA ASP A 18 -39.18 -18.74 -9.67
C ASP A 18 -37.89 -19.39 -9.17
N LYS A 19 -37.45 -20.49 -9.78
CA LYS A 19 -36.14 -21.12 -9.48
C LYS A 19 -34.96 -20.19 -9.79
N ILE A 20 -35.04 -19.37 -10.85
CA ILE A 20 -34.01 -18.36 -11.16
C ILE A 20 -34.03 -17.23 -10.13
N LYS A 21 -35.21 -16.78 -9.70
CA LYS A 21 -35.35 -15.73 -8.67
C LYS A 21 -34.82 -16.20 -7.32
N ILE A 22 -35.14 -17.42 -6.90
CA ILE A 22 -34.61 -18.04 -5.68
C ILE A 22 -33.09 -18.20 -5.75
N ARG A 23 -32.53 -18.60 -6.89
CA ARG A 23 -31.07 -18.69 -7.06
C ARG A 23 -30.39 -17.32 -6.99
N LYS A 24 -30.99 -16.29 -7.59
CA LYS A 24 -30.47 -14.90 -7.52
C LYS A 24 -30.52 -14.33 -6.10
N GLU A 25 -31.60 -14.58 -5.36
CA GLU A 25 -31.71 -14.19 -3.95
C GLU A 25 -30.71 -14.94 -3.08
N LYS A 26 -30.55 -16.26 -3.27
CA LYS A 26 -29.51 -17.04 -2.56
C LYS A 26 -28.09 -16.57 -2.87
N ALA A 27 -27.81 -16.14 -4.09
CA ALA A 27 -26.52 -15.57 -4.46
C ALA A 27 -26.26 -14.22 -3.77
N LYS A 28 -27.27 -13.34 -3.72
CA LYS A 28 -27.19 -12.07 -2.98
C LYS A 28 -27.02 -12.28 -1.47
N GLU A 29 -27.72 -13.25 -0.90
CA GLU A 29 -27.60 -13.57 0.53
C GLU A 29 -26.22 -14.13 0.86
N LYS A 30 -25.64 -14.94 -0.03
CA LYS A 30 -24.27 -15.43 0.09
C LYS A 30 -23.25 -14.27 0.07
N GLU A 31 -23.41 -13.33 -0.86
CA GLU A 31 -22.55 -12.15 -0.97
C GLU A 31 -22.65 -11.24 0.28
N ARG A 32 -23.86 -11.05 0.82
CA ARG A 32 -24.06 -10.33 2.09
C ARG A 32 -23.36 -11.01 3.27
N LYS A 33 -23.44 -12.34 3.36
CA LYS A 33 -22.77 -13.10 4.43
C LYS A 33 -21.23 -13.01 4.30
N GLU A 34 -20.70 -13.06 3.09
CA GLU A 34 -19.25 -12.88 2.85
C GLU A 34 -18.78 -11.46 3.20
N GLN A 35 -19.55 -10.41 2.88
CA GLN A 35 -19.23 -9.03 3.25
C GLN A 35 -19.27 -8.84 4.77
N GLN A 36 -20.27 -9.39 5.45
CA GLN A 36 -20.39 -9.31 6.90
C GLN A 36 -19.24 -10.04 7.61
N GLN A 37 -18.82 -11.20 7.09
CA GLN A 37 -17.68 -11.94 7.61
C GLN A 37 -16.35 -11.18 7.39
N GLN A 38 -16.16 -10.55 6.23
CA GLN A 38 -14.97 -9.73 5.98
C GLN A 38 -14.91 -8.50 6.90
N GLN A 39 -16.06 -7.88 7.17
CA GLN A 39 -16.13 -6.74 8.08
C GLN A 39 -15.78 -7.14 9.52
N GLN A 40 -16.32 -8.27 10.01
CA GLN A 40 -15.97 -8.80 11.34
C GLN A 40 -14.47 -9.10 11.47
N GLN A 41 -13.86 -9.72 10.45
CA GLN A 41 -12.42 -10.00 10.46
C GLN A 41 -11.56 -8.72 10.46
N GLN A 42 -12.05 -7.63 9.84
CA GLN A 42 -11.36 -6.34 9.87
C GLN A 42 -11.50 -5.65 11.22
N GLU A 43 -12.66 -5.72 11.87
CA GLU A 43 -12.91 -5.16 13.19
C GLU A 43 -12.07 -5.88 14.28
N GLU A 44 -12.05 -7.21 14.29
CA GLU A 44 -11.21 -8.00 15.22
C GLU A 44 -9.72 -7.66 15.06
N GLY A 45 -9.24 -7.47 13.82
CA GLY A 45 -7.86 -7.07 13.56
C GLY A 45 -7.52 -5.64 14.02
N GLN A 46 -8.50 -4.74 14.06
CA GLN A 46 -8.33 -3.38 14.58
C GLN A 46 -8.33 -3.35 16.11
N GLU A 47 -9.19 -4.13 16.76
CA GLU A 47 -9.26 -4.23 18.22
C GLU A 47 -7.97 -4.80 18.82
N GLN A 48 -7.45 -5.90 18.25
CA GLN A 48 -6.18 -6.50 18.68
C GLN A 48 -5.00 -5.52 18.58
N LYS A 49 -5.02 -4.66 17.56
CA LYS A 49 -3.98 -3.64 17.36
C LYS A 49 -4.07 -2.50 18.38
N GLN A 50 -5.28 -2.10 18.76
CA GLN A 50 -5.50 -1.08 19.79
C GLN A 50 -5.10 -1.58 21.18
N GLU A 51 -5.41 -2.83 21.52
CA GLU A 51 -5.05 -3.45 22.79
C GLU A 51 -3.54 -3.50 22.99
N GLN A 52 -2.80 -3.96 21.96
CA GLN A 52 -1.35 -4.02 22.00
C GLN A 52 -0.68 -2.63 22.11
N GLU A 53 -1.30 -1.59 21.56
CA GLU A 53 -0.83 -0.21 21.72
C GLU A 53 -1.01 0.29 23.16
N GLN A 54 -2.10 -0.10 23.84
CA GLN A 54 -2.32 0.28 25.24
C GLN A 54 -1.29 -0.36 26.18
N ASP A 55 -0.91 -1.61 25.96
CA ASP A 55 0.07 -2.28 26.81
C ASP A 55 1.48 -1.75 26.63
N ASN A 56 1.84 -1.38 25.40
CA ASN A 56 3.11 -0.70 25.11
C ASN A 56 3.24 0.64 25.86
N LYS A 57 2.15 1.40 26.03
CA LYS A 57 2.16 2.67 26.77
C LYS A 57 2.44 2.47 28.27
N LYS A 58 2.08 1.32 28.85
CA LYS A 58 2.22 1.03 30.29
C LYS A 58 3.64 0.57 30.69
N VAL A 59 4.31 -0.19 29.82
CA VAL A 59 5.73 -0.61 29.99
C VAL A 59 6.64 0.60 30.26
N VAL A 60 6.32 1.70 29.60
CA VAL A 60 7.10 2.92 29.48
C VAL A 60 6.99 3.83 30.71
N VAL A 61 5.81 3.85 31.35
CA VAL A 61 5.60 4.61 32.58
C VAL A 61 6.50 4.08 33.71
N LYS A 62 6.75 2.76 33.72
CA LYS A 62 7.57 2.13 34.75
C LYS A 62 9.07 2.33 34.54
N SER A 63 9.56 2.36 33.29
CA SER A 63 11.00 2.51 33.01
C SER A 63 11.59 3.86 33.44
N THR A 64 10.76 4.85 33.79
CA THR A 64 11.21 6.19 34.20
C THR A 64 11.30 6.42 35.70
N THR A 65 11.11 5.38 36.52
CA THR A 65 11.17 5.50 38.00
C THR A 65 12.38 4.81 38.65
N ARG A 66 13.11 3.94 37.94
CA ARG A 66 14.41 3.38 38.35
C ARG A 66 15.27 3.05 37.11
N PRO A 67 16.58 3.32 37.09
CA PRO A 67 17.44 2.92 35.98
C PRO A 67 17.66 1.40 36.04
N MET A 68 16.71 0.65 35.50
CA MET A 68 16.86 -0.79 35.28
C MET A 68 17.87 -1.04 34.17
N THR A 69 18.65 -2.11 34.30
CA THR A 69 19.46 -2.58 33.19
C THR A 69 18.55 -3.04 32.04
N TYR A 70 19.11 -3.03 30.83
CA TYR A 70 18.34 -3.40 29.64
C TYR A 70 17.75 -4.82 29.71
N GLU A 71 18.46 -5.73 30.36
CA GLU A 71 18.00 -7.11 30.59
C GLU A 71 16.88 -7.18 31.63
N GLU A 72 16.95 -6.37 32.69
CA GLU A 72 15.88 -6.27 33.69
C GLU A 72 14.58 -5.73 33.10
N LEU A 73 14.67 -4.77 32.17
CA LEU A 73 13.51 -4.25 31.45
C LEU A 73 12.84 -5.31 30.56
N ILE A 74 13.64 -6.11 29.85
CA ILE A 74 13.12 -7.23 29.05
C ILE A 74 12.42 -8.25 29.95
N ASN A 75 13.09 -8.69 31.01
CA ASN A 75 12.58 -9.72 31.88
C ASN A 75 11.30 -9.25 32.58
N TRP A 76 11.26 -8.00 33.04
CA TRP A 76 10.04 -7.42 33.60
C TRP A 76 8.90 -7.34 32.58
N ALA A 77 9.18 -6.96 31.33
CA ALA A 77 8.16 -6.88 30.29
C ALA A 77 7.58 -8.27 29.92
N VAL A 78 8.43 -9.29 29.85
CA VAL A 78 8.01 -10.68 29.58
C VAL A 78 7.18 -11.23 30.74
N ASP A 79 7.61 -11.00 31.98
CA ASP A 79 6.92 -11.46 33.19
C ASP A 79 5.55 -10.77 33.39
N ARG A 80 5.50 -9.44 33.22
CA ARG A 80 4.28 -8.66 33.50
C ARG A 80 3.20 -8.77 32.43
N TYR A 81 3.59 -8.94 31.17
CA TYR A 81 2.70 -8.94 30.00
C TYR A 81 2.67 -10.27 29.25
N SER A 82 3.30 -11.31 29.80
CA SER A 82 3.33 -12.66 29.22
C SER A 82 3.67 -12.65 27.72
N LEU A 83 4.66 -11.84 27.33
CA LEU A 83 5.02 -11.69 25.93
C LEU A 83 5.56 -13.03 25.39
N ASN A 84 4.86 -13.61 24.41
CA ASN A 84 5.26 -14.86 23.75
C ASN A 84 6.64 -14.77 23.08
N ARG A 85 7.14 -13.56 22.79
CA ARG A 85 8.46 -13.34 22.21
C ARG A 85 9.22 -12.30 23.01
N ARG A 86 10.45 -12.66 23.37
CA ARG A 86 11.40 -11.75 24.03
C ARG A 86 11.69 -10.54 23.13
N PRO A 87 11.39 -9.30 23.57
CA PRO A 87 11.67 -8.12 22.78
C PRO A 87 13.18 -7.91 22.58
N ASN A 88 13.59 -7.49 21.38
CA ASN A 88 15.01 -7.32 21.01
C ASN A 88 15.61 -6.04 21.59
N LYS A 89 16.86 -6.14 22.09
CA LYS A 89 17.95 -5.14 21.94
C LYS A 89 17.53 -3.70 21.55
N SER A 90 17.60 -3.60 20.23
CA SER A 90 17.40 -2.42 19.41
C SER A 90 15.96 -1.92 19.42
N THR A 91 14.97 -2.79 19.60
CA THR A 91 13.55 -2.44 19.55
C THR A 91 13.15 -1.68 20.80
N ILE A 92 13.51 -2.19 21.99
CA ILE A 92 13.24 -1.47 23.25
C ILE A 92 14.07 -0.18 23.30
N SER A 93 15.33 -0.18 22.85
CA SER A 93 16.15 1.04 22.81
C SER A 93 15.53 2.13 21.93
N ARG A 94 15.08 1.77 20.72
CA ARG A 94 14.35 2.68 19.83
C ARG A 94 13.04 3.18 20.43
N LEU A 95 12.32 2.33 21.16
CA LEU A 95 11.08 2.70 21.83
C LEU A 95 11.34 3.67 22.98
N ILE A 96 12.36 3.44 23.80
CA ILE A 96 12.76 4.35 24.90
C ILE A 96 13.19 5.70 24.34
N ALA A 97 14.04 5.71 23.30
CA ALA A 97 14.50 6.95 22.66
C ALA A 97 13.33 7.75 22.08
N ARG A 98 12.43 7.06 21.36
CA ARG A 98 11.22 7.66 20.79
C ARG A 98 10.35 8.30 21.87
N ILE A 99 10.18 7.66 23.03
CA ILE A 99 9.30 8.20 24.07
C ILE A 99 9.99 9.31 24.87
N GLY A 100 11.31 9.26 25.01
CA GLY A 100 12.10 10.41 25.45
C GLY A 100 11.87 11.63 24.56
N GLU A 101 11.91 11.43 23.23
CA GLU A 101 11.57 12.46 22.24
C GLU A 101 10.12 12.95 22.37
N GLU A 102 9.14 12.05 22.42
CA GLU A 102 7.70 12.38 22.52
C GLU A 102 7.35 13.19 23.79
N ARG A 103 8.07 12.95 24.91
CA ARG A 103 7.92 13.73 26.14
C ARG A 103 8.54 15.12 26.05
N ALA A 104 9.65 15.27 25.31
CA ALA A 104 10.30 16.55 25.09
C ALA A 104 9.52 17.44 24.09
N SER A 105 8.82 16.83 23.12
CA SER A 105 8.05 17.54 22.07
C SER A 105 6.58 17.79 22.42
N GLY A 106 6.13 17.46 23.63
CA GLY A 106 4.76 17.77 24.08
C GLY A 106 3.65 16.88 23.49
N GLY A 107 3.97 15.69 23.00
CA GLY A 107 2.98 14.74 22.48
C GLY A 107 3.51 13.89 21.31
N PRO A 108 2.73 12.90 20.84
CA PRO A 108 3.09 12.07 19.70
C PRO A 108 2.97 12.88 18.42
N GLU A 109 3.95 13.74 18.15
CA GLU A 109 4.15 14.29 16.84
C GLU A 109 4.51 13.12 15.93
N ARG A 110 3.51 12.59 15.22
CA ARG A 110 3.71 11.62 14.15
C ARG A 110 4.53 12.31 13.09
N LYS A 111 5.87 12.28 13.22
CA LYS A 111 6.76 12.61 12.10
C LYS A 111 6.19 11.83 10.92
N PRO A 112 5.75 12.50 9.83
CA PRO A 112 5.24 11.77 8.68
C PRO A 112 6.27 10.71 8.35
N ASN A 113 5.83 9.52 7.98
CA ASN A 113 6.74 8.52 7.47
C ASN A 113 7.38 9.15 6.24
N VAL A 114 8.53 9.82 6.43
CA VAL A 114 9.31 10.40 5.36
C VAL A 114 9.89 9.19 4.67
N SER A 115 9.07 8.55 3.83
CA SER A 115 9.58 7.63 2.83
C SER A 115 10.60 8.48 2.10
N ARG A 116 11.88 8.16 2.26
CA ARG A 116 12.93 8.86 1.52
C ARG A 116 12.48 8.87 0.07
N VAL A 117 12.24 10.06 -0.49
CA VAL A 117 11.99 10.20 -1.92
C VAL A 117 13.21 9.59 -2.58
N GLN A 118 13.05 8.39 -3.12
CA GLN A 118 14.16 7.62 -3.63
C GLN A 118 14.61 8.30 -4.92
N LYS A 119 15.64 9.15 -4.83
CA LYS A 119 16.30 9.73 -6.00
C LYS A 119 16.71 8.59 -6.93
N GLY A 120 16.46 8.78 -8.23
CA GLY A 120 16.83 7.80 -9.24
C GLY A 120 18.34 7.54 -9.26
N ARG A 121 18.74 6.40 -9.86
CA ARG A 121 20.16 6.07 -10.05
C ARG A 121 20.89 7.12 -10.91
N PHE A 122 20.14 7.84 -11.76
CA PHE A 122 20.68 8.82 -12.69
C PHE A 122 19.88 10.14 -12.61
N PRO A 123 19.99 10.89 -11.49
CA PRO A 123 19.17 12.07 -11.26
C PRO A 123 19.42 13.15 -12.32
N GLU A 124 20.67 13.32 -12.75
CA GLU A 124 21.07 14.30 -13.77
C GLU A 124 20.42 14.04 -15.14
N ILE A 125 20.25 12.75 -15.50
CA ILE A 125 19.59 12.37 -16.75
C ILE A 125 18.08 12.59 -16.62
N GLU A 126 17.49 12.20 -15.49
CA GLU A 126 16.07 12.38 -15.24
C GLU A 126 15.66 13.86 -15.27
N GLU A 127 16.45 14.75 -14.65
CA GLU A 127 16.19 16.19 -14.62
C GLU A 127 16.23 16.82 -16.01
N ALA A 128 17.27 16.55 -16.80
CA ALA A 128 17.40 17.07 -18.17
C ALA A 128 16.32 16.54 -19.11
N VAL A 129 15.80 15.33 -18.87
CA VAL A 129 14.69 14.77 -19.64
C VAL A 129 13.38 15.45 -19.27
N LEU A 130 13.14 15.73 -17.99
CA LEU A 130 11.95 16.45 -17.52
C LEU A 130 11.87 17.87 -18.08
N GLU A 131 12.97 18.62 -18.01
CA GLU A 131 13.05 19.97 -18.59
C GLU A 131 12.72 19.96 -20.08
N TRP A 132 13.26 18.97 -20.82
CA TRP A 132 12.93 18.80 -22.23
C TRP A 132 11.47 18.44 -22.47
N MET A 133 10.85 17.64 -21.60
CA MET A 133 9.43 17.32 -21.69
C MET A 133 8.58 18.58 -21.51
N ASP A 134 8.89 19.42 -20.54
CA ASP A 134 8.15 20.66 -20.25
C ASP A 134 8.27 21.66 -21.42
N ILE A 135 9.45 21.76 -22.05
CA ILE A 135 9.64 22.54 -23.28
C ILE A 135 8.83 21.95 -24.45
N SER A 136 8.76 20.62 -24.55
CA SER A 136 8.03 19.94 -25.63
C SER A 136 6.51 20.12 -25.49
N GLU A 137 6.00 20.06 -24.27
CA GLU A 137 4.59 20.35 -23.95
C GLU A 137 4.25 21.83 -24.21
N SER A 138 5.16 22.74 -23.87
CA SER A 138 5.01 24.17 -24.20
C SER A 138 4.93 24.43 -25.70
N LYS A 139 5.49 23.53 -26.52
CA LYS A 139 5.42 23.56 -27.99
C LYS A 139 4.27 22.69 -28.54
N CYS A 140 3.40 22.16 -27.69
CA CYS A 140 2.31 21.25 -28.03
C CYS A 140 2.76 20.00 -28.80
N ILE A 141 4.00 19.55 -28.61
CA ILE A 141 4.53 18.36 -29.25
C ILE A 141 4.16 17.15 -28.39
N PRO A 142 3.44 16.15 -28.93
CA PRO A 142 3.12 14.95 -28.17
C PRO A 142 4.39 14.16 -27.87
N VAL A 143 4.73 14.04 -26.60
CA VAL A 143 5.89 13.27 -26.16
C VAL A 143 5.51 11.80 -26.08
N THR A 144 6.15 10.98 -26.93
CA THR A 144 5.96 9.52 -26.91
C THR A 144 7.01 8.81 -26.07
N TRP A 145 6.69 7.58 -25.65
CA TRP A 145 7.58 6.72 -24.85
C TRP A 145 8.98 6.58 -25.45
N THR A 146 9.06 6.32 -26.76
CA THR A 146 10.33 6.11 -27.47
C THR A 146 11.16 7.39 -27.52
N MET A 147 10.52 8.56 -27.68
CA MET A 147 11.20 9.85 -27.69
C MET A 147 11.89 10.14 -26.35
N ILE A 148 11.26 9.78 -25.23
CA ILE A 148 11.85 9.96 -23.90
C ILE A 148 13.09 9.08 -23.73
N MET A 149 13.02 7.81 -24.16
CA MET A 149 14.18 6.90 -24.10
C MET A 149 15.33 7.40 -24.99
N GLN A 150 15.03 7.86 -26.21
CA GLN A 150 16.02 8.43 -27.11
C GLN A 150 16.66 9.69 -26.53
N LYS A 151 15.84 10.58 -25.95
CA LYS A 151 16.34 11.79 -25.30
C LYS A 151 17.25 11.45 -24.12
N ALA A 152 16.86 10.50 -23.27
CA ALA A 152 17.65 10.08 -22.12
C ALA A 152 19.01 9.51 -22.54
N ASN A 153 19.06 8.70 -23.60
CA ASN A 153 20.33 8.19 -24.15
C ASN A 153 21.20 9.32 -24.71
N SER A 154 20.62 10.29 -25.43
CA SER A 154 21.37 11.45 -25.94
C SER A 154 21.92 12.33 -24.82
N VAL A 155 21.18 12.50 -23.72
CA VAL A 155 21.65 13.22 -22.53
C VAL A 155 22.80 12.46 -21.86
N ALA A 156 22.69 11.13 -21.75
CA ALA A 156 23.74 10.29 -21.18
C ALA A 156 25.04 10.38 -21.96
N GLU A 157 24.97 10.30 -23.30
CA GLU A 157 26.11 10.40 -24.19
C GLU A 157 26.83 11.74 -24.03
N LYS A 158 26.07 12.84 -23.99
CA LYS A 158 26.63 14.19 -23.76
C LYS A 158 27.28 14.36 -22.40
N LYS A 159 26.80 13.63 -21.39
CA LYS A 159 27.31 13.66 -20.02
C LYS A 159 28.43 12.63 -19.78
N GLY A 160 28.71 11.74 -20.75
CA GLY A 160 29.66 10.64 -20.58
C GLY A 160 29.22 9.59 -19.55
N ILE A 161 27.92 9.47 -19.29
CA ILE A 161 27.37 8.53 -18.29
C ILE A 161 27.00 7.22 -18.99
N GLU A 162 27.48 6.09 -18.47
CA GLU A 162 27.04 4.77 -18.93
C GLU A 162 25.59 4.54 -18.52
N PHE A 163 24.67 4.80 -19.45
CA PHE A 163 23.25 4.68 -19.24
C PHE A 163 22.57 4.06 -20.46
N LYS A 164 21.59 3.20 -20.17
CA LYS A 164 20.71 2.61 -21.16
C LYS A 164 19.27 2.87 -20.77
N GLY A 165 18.57 3.66 -21.58
CA GLY A 165 17.13 3.86 -21.49
C GLY A 165 16.41 2.54 -21.77
N SER A 166 16.32 1.68 -20.77
CA SER A 166 15.61 0.40 -20.82
C SER A 166 14.15 0.59 -20.43
N ASN A 167 13.28 -0.35 -20.79
CA ASN A 167 11.88 -0.33 -20.38
C ASN A 167 11.74 -0.25 -18.86
N GLY A 168 12.56 -1.00 -18.11
CA GLY A 168 12.54 -0.99 -16.65
C GLY A 168 13.09 0.29 -16.01
N TRP A 169 13.94 1.06 -16.71
CA TRP A 169 14.26 2.42 -16.26
C TRP A 169 13.08 3.36 -16.51
N MET A 170 12.49 3.29 -17.69
CA MET A 170 11.38 4.15 -18.10
C MET A 170 10.12 3.94 -17.25
N ASP A 171 9.76 2.69 -16.92
CA ASP A 171 8.66 2.40 -16.00
C ASP A 171 8.87 3.04 -14.62
N ARG A 172 10.10 3.00 -14.10
CA ARG A 172 10.45 3.63 -12.82
C ARG A 172 10.47 5.15 -12.93
N PHE A 173 10.98 5.70 -14.02
CA PHE A 173 10.99 7.14 -14.30
C PHE A 173 9.56 7.70 -14.29
N ILE A 174 8.64 7.04 -15.01
CA ILE A 174 7.23 7.41 -15.02
C ILE A 174 6.59 7.28 -13.64
N ALA A 175 6.92 6.22 -12.88
CA ALA A 175 6.37 6.01 -11.55
C ALA A 175 6.89 7.03 -10.52
N ARG A 176 8.11 7.53 -10.66
CA ARG A 176 8.69 8.55 -9.77
C ARG A 176 8.13 9.94 -10.00
N HIS A 177 7.86 10.28 -11.27
CA HIS A 177 7.46 11.63 -11.69
C HIS A 177 5.96 11.71 -12.05
N ASP A 178 5.17 10.70 -11.66
CA ASP A 178 3.72 10.61 -11.89
C ASP A 178 3.27 10.87 -13.34
N LEU A 179 4.13 10.54 -14.31
CA LEU A 179 3.92 10.85 -15.73
C LEU A 179 2.88 9.94 -16.41
N LYS A 180 2.26 9.00 -15.68
CA LYS A 180 1.27 8.05 -16.21
C LYS A 180 0.08 8.76 -16.85
N LYS A 181 -0.31 9.92 -16.32
CA LYS A 181 -1.42 10.73 -16.86
C LYS A 181 -1.01 11.50 -18.11
N ARG A 182 0.26 11.91 -18.20
CA ARG A 182 0.84 12.67 -19.33
C ARG A 182 1.09 11.77 -20.55
N LEU A 183 1.48 10.52 -20.30
CA LEU A 183 1.84 9.54 -21.33
C LEU A 183 0.70 8.52 -21.51
N ALA A 184 -0.39 8.93 -22.16
CA ALA A 184 -1.49 8.02 -22.48
C ALA A 184 -1.02 6.93 -23.47
N ARG A 185 -1.05 5.66 -23.05
CA ARG A 185 -0.72 4.52 -23.91
C ARG A 185 -1.80 4.34 -24.97
N LYS A 186 -1.45 4.38 -26.26
CA LYS A 186 -2.31 3.81 -27.32
C LYS A 186 -2.26 2.29 -27.15
N LYS A 187 -3.31 1.70 -26.55
CA LYS A 187 -3.51 0.24 -26.57
C LYS A 187 -3.52 -0.17 -28.05
N ARG A 188 -2.62 -1.07 -28.43
CA ARG A 188 -2.71 -1.79 -29.70
C ARG A 188 -3.89 -2.74 -29.62
#